data_AF-A0A970FFC6-F1
#
_entry.id   AF-A0A970FFC6-F1
#
_cell.length_a   1.000
_cell.length_b   1.000
_cell.length_c   1.000
_cell.angle_alpha   90.00
_cell.angle_beta   90.00
_cell.angle_gamma   90.00
#
_symmetry.space_group_name_H-M   'P 1'
#
loop_
_entity.id
_entity.type
_entity.pdbx_description
1 polymer ?
#
loop_
_entity_poly.entity_id
_entity_poly.type
_entity_poly.pdbx_seq_one_letter_code
_entity_poly.pdbx_strand_id
1 'polypeptide(L)'
;MADVDEKKTSVQEEIDLDALRREFDTEAGYRDLKGVPAVIVTALAVCMSLFHLYTSGFGLMQSLIQASVHLAFVLVLVFLLYPISPKLVQNDIPWYDYALAILGAFVTLYLVVEFDSLIGRAGLPTTMDIVVSFLGIAVLLEATRRVTSPVLPIIAICFLLY
;
A
#
# COMPACT_ATOMS: atom_id res chain seq x y z
N MET A 1 23.14 -26.94 47.79
CA MET A 1 22.95 -28.23 47.09
C MET A 1 21.44 -28.47 47.07
N ALA A 2 20.75 -27.75 46.21
CA ALA A 2 20.52 -28.16 44.82
C ALA A 2 19.23 -28.98 44.78
N ASP A 3 18.10 -28.27 44.83
CA ASP A 3 16.90 -28.72 44.14
C ASP A 3 15.87 -27.57 44.13
N VAL A 4 15.63 -27.05 42.92
CA VAL A 4 14.33 -26.54 42.45
C VAL A 4 13.89 -25.17 43.02
N ASP A 5 14.35 -24.00 42.59
CA ASP A 5 14.78 -23.48 41.27
C ASP A 5 13.77 -23.63 40.10
N GLU A 6 12.57 -24.16 40.32
CA GLU A 6 11.66 -24.45 39.20
C GLU A 6 10.23 -23.88 39.34
N LYS A 7 9.85 -23.34 40.50
CA LYS A 7 8.47 -22.86 40.73
C LYS A 7 8.30 -21.34 40.89
N LYS A 8 9.33 -20.57 40.57
CA LYS A 8 9.27 -19.10 40.50
C LYS A 8 9.14 -18.54 39.07
N THR A 9 9.03 -19.41 38.07
CA THR A 9 9.25 -19.07 36.66
C THR A 9 7.97 -18.99 35.81
N SER A 10 6.76 -19.08 36.37
CA SER A 10 5.57 -19.29 35.52
C SER A 10 4.42 -18.28 35.60
N VAL A 11 4.50 -17.15 36.34
CA VAL A 11 3.27 -16.32 36.53
C VAL A 11 3.43 -14.79 36.41
N GLN A 12 4.63 -14.19 36.31
CA GLN A 12 4.73 -12.71 36.31
C GLN A 12 5.51 -12.08 35.14
N GLU A 13 5.85 -12.88 34.12
CA GLU A 13 6.63 -12.44 32.96
C GLU A 13 5.85 -12.71 31.65
N GLU A 14 4.53 -12.58 31.68
CA GLU A 14 3.87 -11.94 30.53
C GLU A 14 4.33 -10.49 30.55
N ILE A 15 5.56 -10.28 30.06
CA ILE A 15 5.91 -9.05 29.36
C ILE A 15 4.69 -8.78 28.49
N ASP A 16 4.07 -7.63 28.68
CA ASP A 16 3.00 -7.10 27.85
C ASP A 16 3.59 -6.86 26.45
N LEU A 17 3.94 -7.96 25.79
CA LEU A 17 4.57 -8.06 24.48
C LEU A 17 3.65 -7.41 23.48
N ASP A 18 2.34 -7.46 23.71
CA ASP A 18 1.33 -6.81 22.91
C ASP A 18 1.28 -5.29 23.15
N ALA A 19 1.54 -4.76 24.36
CA ALA A 19 1.69 -3.31 24.57
C ALA A 19 3.07 -2.78 24.16
N LEU A 20 4.15 -3.53 24.40
CA LEU A 20 5.50 -3.18 23.96
C LEU A 20 5.58 -3.19 22.43
N ARG A 21 4.97 -4.21 21.78
CA ARG A 21 4.83 -4.27 20.32
C ARG A 21 3.98 -3.12 19.80
N ARG A 22 2.92 -2.70 20.49
CA ARG A 22 2.13 -1.49 20.14
C ARG A 22 2.90 -0.18 20.31
N GLU A 23 3.75 -0.05 21.33
CA GLU A 23 4.56 1.16 21.58
C GLU A 23 5.69 1.31 20.54
N PHE A 24 6.20 0.20 20.00
CA PHE A 24 7.12 0.20 18.85
C PHE A 24 6.40 0.17 17.48
N ASP A 25 5.15 -0.34 17.40
CA ASP A 25 4.26 -0.25 16.23
C ASP A 25 3.53 1.11 16.16
N THR A 26 3.90 2.10 16.97
CA THR A 26 3.31 3.45 16.92
C THR A 26 3.58 4.17 15.60
N GLU A 27 4.56 3.71 14.80
CA GLU A 27 4.75 4.13 13.39
C GLU A 27 3.92 3.31 12.39
N ALA A 28 3.41 2.17 12.82
CA ALA A 28 2.59 1.23 12.08
C ALA A 28 1.10 1.60 12.27
N GLY A 29 0.68 2.71 11.66
CA GLY A 29 -0.73 3.10 11.54
C GLY A 29 -1.56 2.16 10.65
N TYR A 30 -1.40 0.85 10.81
CA TYR A 30 -2.11 -0.19 10.05
C TYR A 30 -3.44 -0.55 10.75
N ARG A 31 -4.48 -0.79 9.95
CA ARG A 31 -5.71 -1.41 10.46
C ARG A 31 -5.44 -2.85 10.86
N ASP A 32 -5.84 -3.22 12.08
CA ASP A 32 -5.95 -4.62 12.49
C ASP A 32 -7.20 -5.22 11.80
N LEU A 33 -7.03 -5.59 10.53
CA LEU A 33 -8.08 -6.17 9.71
C LEU A 33 -8.36 -7.58 10.24
N LYS A 34 -9.60 -7.85 10.68
CA LYS A 34 -10.07 -9.18 11.05
C LYS A 34 -11.11 -9.66 10.04
N GLY A 35 -10.99 -10.91 9.58
CA GLY A 35 -11.95 -11.56 8.68
C GLY A 35 -11.61 -11.46 7.19
N VAL A 36 -12.63 -11.30 6.35
CA VAL A 36 -12.54 -11.29 4.87
C VAL A 36 -11.53 -10.28 4.30
N PRO A 37 -11.45 -9.00 4.76
CA PRO A 37 -10.50 -8.05 4.19
C PRO A 37 -9.04 -8.44 4.46
N ALA A 38 -8.76 -9.10 5.58
CA ALA A 38 -7.42 -9.63 5.87
C ALA A 38 -7.00 -10.69 4.85
N VAL A 39 -7.92 -11.61 4.50
CA VAL A 39 -7.66 -12.63 3.47
C VAL A 39 -7.38 -12.00 2.11
N ILE A 40 -8.12 -10.95 1.73
CA ILE A 40 -7.89 -10.22 0.48
C ILE A 40 -6.51 -9.55 0.48
N VAL A 41 -6.16 -8.85 1.56
CA VAL A 41 -4.85 -8.20 1.71
C VAL A 41 -3.72 -9.23 1.64
N THR A 42 -3.85 -10.35 2.36
CA THR A 42 -2.86 -11.43 2.33
C THR A 42 -2.72 -12.02 0.93
N ALA A 43 -3.85 -12.29 0.25
CA ALA A 43 -3.82 -12.78 -1.13
C ALA A 43 -3.12 -11.79 -2.08
N LEU A 44 -3.41 -10.49 -1.98
CA LEU A 44 -2.74 -9.45 -2.77
C LEU A 44 -1.24 -9.37 -2.47
N ALA A 45 -0.84 -9.44 -1.19
CA ALA A 45 0.55 -9.43 -0.78
C ALA A 45 1.32 -10.66 -1.31
N VAL A 46 0.70 -11.84 -1.27
CA VAL A 46 1.27 -13.08 -1.84
C VAL A 46 1.41 -12.94 -3.36
N CYS A 47 0.38 -12.47 -4.07
CA CYS A 47 0.43 -12.23 -5.50
C CYS A 47 1.55 -11.24 -5.87
N MET A 48 1.69 -10.15 -5.13
CA MET A 48 2.73 -9.15 -5.31
C MET A 48 4.13 -9.74 -5.07
N SER A 49 4.31 -10.57 -4.04
CA SER A 49 5.57 -11.28 -3.79
C SER A 49 5.94 -12.24 -4.93
N LEU A 50 4.98 -13.03 -5.42
CA LEU A 50 5.16 -13.92 -6.56
C LEU A 50 5.53 -13.15 -7.83
N PHE A 51 4.92 -11.98 -8.06
CA PHE A 51 5.27 -11.10 -9.18
C PHE A 51 6.73 -10.63 -9.10
N HIS A 52 7.22 -10.22 -7.92
CA HIS A 52 8.64 -9.86 -7.76
C HIS A 52 9.57 -11.05 -8.01
N LEU A 53 9.22 -12.24 -7.50
CA LEU A 53 10.01 -13.44 -7.75
C LEU A 53 10.06 -13.79 -9.25
N TYR A 54 8.93 -13.67 -9.94
CA TYR A 54 8.83 -13.89 -11.38
C TYR A 54 9.70 -12.91 -12.16
N THR A 55 9.59 -11.60 -11.88
CA THR A 55 10.41 -10.57 -12.55
C THR A 55 11.90 -10.72 -12.25
N SER A 56 12.27 -11.17 -11.04
CA SER A 56 13.66 -11.44 -10.67
C SER A 56 14.28 -12.63 -11.40
N GLY A 57 13.48 -13.66 -11.73
CA GLY A 57 13.98 -14.89 -12.35
C GLY A 57 13.98 -14.85 -13.88
N PHE A 58 12.98 -14.24 -14.51
CA PHE A 58 12.79 -14.32 -15.97
C PHE A 58 13.41 -13.17 -16.77
N GLY A 59 13.90 -12.11 -16.13
CA GLY A 59 14.68 -11.06 -16.78
C GLY A 59 13.86 -10.13 -17.72
N LEU A 60 13.84 -8.85 -17.34
CA LEU A 60 13.46 -7.66 -18.12
C LEU A 60 12.05 -7.63 -18.74
N MET A 61 11.04 -7.38 -17.89
CA MET A 61 9.93 -6.52 -18.32
C MET A 61 10.43 -5.08 -18.44
N GLN A 62 9.83 -4.31 -19.35
CA GLN A 62 10.03 -2.88 -19.44
C GLN A 62 9.85 -2.24 -18.05
N SER A 63 10.88 -1.51 -17.59
CA SER A 63 10.94 -0.94 -16.23
C SER A 63 9.67 -0.16 -15.86
N LEU A 64 9.11 0.57 -16.83
CA LEU A 64 7.89 1.34 -16.65
C LEU A 64 6.66 0.45 -16.39
N ILE A 65 6.47 -0.62 -17.16
CA ILE A 65 5.33 -1.54 -16.94
C ILE A 65 5.46 -2.24 -15.59
N GLN A 66 6.67 -2.67 -15.21
CA GLN A 66 6.91 -3.30 -13.91
C GLN A 66 6.57 -2.37 -12.74
N ALA A 67 6.99 -1.10 -12.83
CA ALA A 67 6.66 -0.10 -11.82
C ALA A 67 5.16 0.16 -11.73
N SER A 68 4.45 0.22 -12.87
CA SER A 68 3.00 0.46 -12.91
C SER A 68 2.19 -0.70 -12.35
N VAL A 69 2.59 -1.95 -12.65
CA VAL A 69 1.96 -3.14 -12.06
C VAL A 69 2.19 -3.18 -10.56
N HIS A 70 3.42 -2.90 -10.10
CA HIS A 70 3.71 -2.78 -8.68
C HIS A 70 2.85 -1.70 -8.02
N LEU A 71 2.75 -0.53 -8.64
CA LEU A 71 1.95 0.59 -8.13
C LEU A 71 0.46 0.25 -8.03
N ALA A 72 -0.07 -0.53 -8.96
CA ALA A 72 -1.45 -1.03 -8.90
C ALA A 72 -1.70 -1.86 -7.63
N PHE A 73 -0.80 -2.79 -7.32
CA PHE A 73 -0.89 -3.58 -6.08
C PHE A 73 -0.75 -2.70 -4.84
N VAL A 74 0.25 -1.82 -4.82
CA VAL A 74 0.53 -0.94 -3.68
C VAL A 74 -0.65 -0.01 -3.39
N LEU A 75 -1.24 0.64 -4.39
CA LEU A 75 -2.38 1.53 -4.15
C LEU A 75 -3.55 0.79 -3.51
N VAL A 76 -3.91 -0.39 -4.03
CA VAL A 76 -4.99 -1.21 -3.45
C VAL A 76 -4.68 -1.61 -2.01
N LEU A 77 -3.44 -2.06 -1.75
CA LEU A 77 -2.97 -2.43 -0.41
C LEU A 77 -3.02 -1.24 0.55
N VAL A 78 -2.54 -0.07 0.12
CA VAL A 78 -2.53 1.16 0.93
C VAL A 78 -3.94 1.56 1.32
N PHE A 79 -4.89 1.60 0.39
CA PHE A 79 -6.26 1.99 0.69
C PHE A 79 -7.00 0.98 1.58
N LEU A 80 -6.69 -0.32 1.48
CA LEU A 80 -7.27 -1.34 2.36
C LEU A 80 -6.65 -1.32 3.76
N LEU A 81 -5.34 -1.12 3.86
CA LEU A 81 -4.59 -1.34 5.09
C LEU A 81 -4.40 -0.07 5.93
N TYR A 82 -4.33 1.11 5.30
CA TYR A 82 -4.13 2.39 5.98
C TYR A 82 -5.42 3.21 6.08
N PRO A 83 -5.93 3.46 7.29
CA PRO A 83 -7.08 4.32 7.50
C PRO A 83 -6.74 5.80 7.21
N ILE A 84 -7.72 6.58 6.75
CA ILE A 84 -7.59 8.04 6.49
C ILE A 84 -7.09 8.84 7.69
N SER A 85 -7.41 8.39 8.91
CA SER A 85 -7.00 9.07 10.13
C SER A 85 -6.82 8.07 11.28
N PRO A 86 -5.79 8.24 12.12
CA PRO A 86 -5.63 7.45 13.34
C PRO A 86 -6.74 7.70 14.38
N LYS A 87 -7.62 8.70 14.16
CA LYS A 87 -8.83 8.92 14.98
C LYS A 87 -10.07 8.17 14.49
N LEU A 88 -10.01 7.63 13.26
CA LEU A 88 -11.11 6.91 12.59
C LEU A 88 -10.82 5.41 12.52
N VAL A 89 -10.06 4.88 13.49
CA VAL A 89 -9.77 3.45 13.63
C VAL A 89 -11.03 2.75 14.15
N GLN A 90 -12.03 2.63 13.29
CA GLN A 90 -13.11 1.67 13.45
C GLN A 90 -12.71 0.39 12.71
N ASN A 91 -13.16 -0.76 13.24
CA ASN A 91 -12.84 -2.09 12.74
C ASN A 91 -13.29 -2.35 11.29
N ASP A 92 -14.11 -1.47 10.72
CA ASP A 92 -14.65 -1.60 9.37
C ASP A 92 -13.97 -0.66 8.38
N ILE A 93 -13.80 -1.15 7.14
CA ILE A 93 -13.30 -0.37 6.00
C ILE A 93 -14.46 0.50 5.47
N PRO A 94 -14.34 1.85 5.51
CA PRO A 94 -15.32 2.75 4.93
C PRO A 94 -15.46 2.51 3.44
N TRP A 95 -16.66 2.67 2.92
CA TRP A 95 -16.94 2.51 1.49
C TRP A 95 -16.05 3.40 0.58
N TYR A 96 -15.63 4.56 1.08
CA TYR A 96 -14.71 5.47 0.37
C TYR A 96 -13.34 4.84 0.10
N ASP A 97 -12.83 4.00 1.00
CA ASP A 97 -11.53 3.35 0.83
C ASP A 97 -11.59 2.29 -0.27
N TYR A 98 -12.72 1.58 -0.40
CA TYR A 98 -12.96 0.69 -1.54
C TYR A 98 -13.07 1.45 -2.86
N ALA A 99 -13.77 2.59 -2.88
CA ALA A 99 -13.89 3.42 -4.07
C ALA A 99 -12.51 3.93 -4.53
N LEU A 100 -11.67 4.38 -3.61
CA LEU A 100 -10.31 4.84 -3.90
C LEU A 100 -9.36 3.69 -4.29
N ALA A 101 -9.51 2.51 -3.69
CA ALA A 101 -8.77 1.33 -4.09
C ALA A 101 -9.10 0.93 -5.54
N ILE A 102 -10.38 0.91 -5.91
CA ILE A 102 -10.84 0.62 -7.28
C ILE A 102 -10.35 1.70 -8.25
N LEU A 103 -10.41 2.96 -7.84
CA LEU A 103 -9.96 4.08 -8.67
C LEU A 103 -8.45 4.03 -8.92
N GLY A 104 -7.66 3.77 -7.88
CA GLY A 104 -6.21 3.59 -7.98
C GLY A 104 -5.83 2.41 -8.85
N ALA A 105 -6.53 1.28 -8.71
CA ALA A 105 -6.36 0.12 -9.57
C ALA A 105 -6.71 0.46 -11.04
N PHE A 106 -7.82 1.15 -11.28
CA PHE A 106 -8.25 1.55 -12.61
C PHE A 106 -7.21 2.42 -13.33
N VAL A 107 -6.73 3.47 -12.65
CA VAL A 107 -5.77 4.41 -13.25
C VAL A 107 -4.44 3.74 -13.57
N THR A 108 -3.92 2.91 -12.65
CA THR A 108 -2.66 2.21 -12.86
C THR A 108 -2.77 1.11 -13.92
N LEU A 109 -3.90 0.41 -13.99
CA LEU A 109 -4.14 -0.64 -14.98
C LEU A 109 -4.36 -0.05 -16.38
N TYR A 110 -5.01 1.12 -16.48
CA TYR A 110 -5.08 1.86 -17.75
C TYR A 110 -3.69 2.13 -18.31
N LEU A 111 -2.74 2.52 -17.47
CA LEU A 111 -1.37 2.80 -17.89
C LEU A 111 -0.63 1.54 -18.39
N VAL A 112 -0.94 0.38 -17.83
CA VAL A 112 -0.36 -0.91 -18.26
C VAL A 112 -0.96 -1.35 -19.59
N VAL A 113 -2.28 -1.23 -19.77
CA VAL A 113 -2.99 -1.66 -20.98
C VAL A 113 -2.68 -0.74 -22.16
N GLU A 114 -2.69 0.58 -21.95
CA GLU A 114 -2.47 1.57 -23.01
C GLU A 114 -0.98 1.81 -23.28
N PHE A 115 -0.08 1.09 -22.61
CA PHE A 115 1.36 1.31 -22.65
C PHE A 115 1.94 1.30 -24.07
N ASP A 116 1.60 0.28 -24.87
CA ASP A 116 2.11 0.13 -26.24
C ASP A 116 1.63 1.28 -27.13
N SER A 117 0.37 1.68 -26.96
CA SER A 117 -0.20 2.82 -27.68
C SER A 117 0.38 4.16 -27.24
N LEU A 118 0.73 4.33 -25.96
CA LEU A 118 1.35 5.55 -25.44
C LEU A 118 2.75 5.74 -26.03
N ILE A 119 3.54 4.66 -26.11
CA ILE A 119 4.84 4.68 -26.78
C ILE A 119 4.66 4.93 -28.29
N GLY A 120 3.72 4.24 -28.93
CA GLY A 120 3.46 4.37 -30.36
C GLY A 120 3.01 5.77 -30.78
N ARG A 121 2.37 6.53 -29.87
CA ARG A 121 1.94 7.92 -30.10
C ARG A 121 3.03 8.97 -29.89
N ALA A 122 4.25 8.58 -29.50
CA ALA A 122 5.44 9.44 -29.43
C ALA A 122 5.22 10.84 -28.81
N GLY A 123 4.42 10.93 -27.75
CA GLY A 123 4.17 12.18 -27.03
C GLY A 123 2.96 13.00 -27.49
N LEU A 124 2.03 12.42 -28.26
CA LEU A 124 0.70 12.99 -28.50
C LEU A 124 -0.35 12.31 -27.59
N PRO A 125 -0.43 12.69 -26.31
CA PRO A 125 -1.43 12.13 -25.39
C PRO A 125 -2.83 12.56 -25.82
N THR A 126 -3.77 11.63 -25.70
CA THR A 126 -5.19 11.93 -25.88
C THR A 126 -5.75 12.63 -24.64
N THR A 127 -6.91 13.26 -24.77
CA THR A 127 -7.61 13.88 -23.63
C THR A 127 -7.86 12.86 -22.51
N MET A 128 -8.13 11.60 -22.85
CA MET A 128 -8.30 10.53 -21.87
C MET A 128 -7.02 10.26 -21.08
N ASP A 129 -5.86 10.21 -21.75
CA ASP A 129 -4.57 9.95 -21.10
C ASP A 129 -4.24 11.06 -20.08
N ILE A 130 -4.55 12.31 -20.44
CA ILE A 130 -4.37 13.47 -19.55
C ILE A 130 -5.27 13.38 -18.32
N VAL A 131 -6.57 13.09 -18.52
CA VAL A 131 -7.54 12.99 -17.42
C VAL A 131 -7.17 11.86 -16.47
N VAL A 132 -6.86 10.68 -17.01
CA VAL A 132 -6.49 9.50 -16.22
C VAL A 132 -5.18 9.75 -15.46
N SER A 133 -4.18 10.35 -16.11
CA SER A 133 -2.89 10.68 -15.45
C SER A 133 -3.07 11.69 -14.32
N PHE A 134 -3.88 12.73 -14.53
CA PHE A 134 -4.18 13.71 -13.48
C PHE A 134 -4.90 13.06 -12.29
N LEU A 135 -5.88 12.19 -12.56
CA LEU A 135 -6.56 11.41 -11.53
C LEU A 135 -5.58 10.51 -10.77
N GLY A 136 -4.65 9.88 -11.48
CA GLY A 136 -3.61 9.03 -10.91
C GLY A 136 -2.70 9.77 -9.96
N ILE A 137 -2.25 10.97 -10.34
CA ILE A 137 -1.45 11.84 -9.47
C ILE A 137 -2.22 12.19 -8.21
N ALA A 138 -3.50 12.59 -8.33
CA ALA A 138 -4.33 12.92 -7.17
C ALA A 138 -4.48 11.73 -6.21
N VAL A 139 -4.82 10.55 -6.73
CA VAL A 139 -4.97 9.32 -5.93
C VAL A 139 -3.65 8.89 -5.31
N LEU A 140 -2.54 9.02 -6.03
CA LEU A 140 -1.20 8.69 -5.54
C LEU A 140 -0.74 9.64 -4.43
N LEU A 141 -1.00 10.94 -4.57
CA LEU A 141 -0.72 11.94 -3.52
C LEU A 141 -1.53 11.66 -2.26
N GLU A 142 -2.80 11.27 -2.41
CA GLU A 142 -3.60 10.85 -1.25
C GLU A 142 -3.06 9.58 -0.60
N ALA A 143 -2.67 8.58 -1.39
CA ALA A 143 -2.11 7.33 -0.88
C ALA A 143 -0.80 7.58 -0.11
N THR A 144 0.11 8.37 -0.68
CA THR A 144 1.37 8.72 -0.02
C THR A 144 1.14 9.52 1.26
N ARG A 145 0.20 10.47 1.28
CA ARG A 145 -0.21 11.19 2.50
C ARG A 145 -0.68 10.26 3.62
N ARG A 146 -1.29 9.12 3.28
CA ARG A 146 -1.75 8.13 4.26
C ARG A 146 -0.62 7.28 4.84
N VAL A 147 0.43 7.00 4.06
CA VAL A 147 1.51 6.06 4.42
C VAL A 147 2.71 6.76 5.05
N THR A 148 3.13 7.88 4.49
CA THR A 148 4.37 8.56 4.87
C THR A 148 4.00 10.00 5.15
N SER A 149 4.24 10.47 6.38
CA SER A 149 3.91 11.80 6.91
C SER A 149 3.74 12.90 5.86
N PRO A 150 2.80 13.86 6.04
CA PRO A 150 2.34 14.80 5.01
C PRO A 150 3.43 15.66 4.34
N VAL A 151 4.65 15.65 4.87
CA VAL A 151 5.84 16.29 4.30
C VAL A 151 6.13 15.84 2.85
N LEU A 152 6.11 14.53 2.57
CA LEU A 152 6.41 14.00 1.22
C LEU A 152 5.44 14.50 0.13
N PRO A 153 4.11 14.39 0.30
CA PRO A 153 3.17 14.89 -0.71
C PRO A 153 3.22 16.42 -0.85
N ILE A 154 3.50 17.17 0.21
CA ILE A 154 3.68 18.64 0.12
C ILE A 154 4.86 18.97 -0.79
N ILE A 155 6.00 18.31 -0.60
CA ILE A 155 7.18 18.50 -1.45
C ILE A 155 6.85 18.15 -2.90
N ALA A 156 6.17 17.03 -3.15
CA ALA A 156 5.77 16.62 -4.49
C ALA A 156 4.87 17.68 -5.18
N ILE A 157 3.91 18.26 -4.45
CA ILE A 157 3.05 19.33 -4.98
C ILE A 157 3.87 20.58 -5.33
N CYS A 158 4.83 20.97 -4.48
CA CYS A 158 5.72 22.10 -4.78
C CYS A 158 6.51 21.88 -6.09
N PHE A 159 6.99 20.66 -6.33
CA PHE A 159 7.69 20.32 -7.57
C PHE A 159 6.77 20.25 -8.79
N LEU A 160 5.50 19.87 -8.63
CA LEU A 160 4.54 19.88 -9.73
C LEU A 160 4.13 21.30 -10.16
N LEU A 161 4.25 22.28 -9.26
CA LEU A 161 3.93 23.69 -9.52
C LEU A 161 5.11 24.49 -10.11
N TYR A 162 6.34 24.00 -9.93
CA TYR A 162 7.57 24.61 -10.45
C TYR A 162 7.81 24.20 -11.90
#